data_AF-W8UVS0-F1
#
_entry.id   AF-W8UVS0-F1
#
_cell.length_a   1.000
_cell.length_b   1.000
_cell.length_c   1.000
_cell.angle_alpha   90.00
_cell.angle_beta   90.00
_cell.angle_gamma   90.00
#
_symmetry.space_group_name_H-M   'P 1'
#
loop_
_entity.id
_entity.type
_entity.pdbx_description
1 polymer ?
#
loop_
_entity_poly.entity_id
_entity_poly.type
_entity_poly.pdbx_seq_one_letter_code
_entity_poly.pdbx_strand_id
1 'polypeptide(L)' 'MFRFLHQTEDIMDTELTPTQMAIEFLRRDPTVMTPAQYLKKLKLLELEFADLMALSSQELKEEIDLAWRLGIH' A
#
# COMPACT_ATOMS: atom_id res chain seq x y z
N MET A 1 23.60 -11.82 -35.24
CA MET A 1 23.61 -11.55 -33.79
C MET A 1 22.17 -11.55 -33.29
N PHE A 2 21.69 -12.68 -32.77
CA PHE A 2 20.37 -12.76 -32.15
C PHE A 2 20.50 -12.28 -30.71
N ARG A 3 19.92 -11.12 -30.41
CA ARG A 3 19.78 -10.62 -29.05
C ARG A 3 18.67 -11.43 -28.39
N PHE A 4 19.08 -12.36 -27.52
CA PHE A 4 18.20 -13.08 -26.61
C PHE A 4 17.41 -12.04 -25.81
N LEU A 5 16.16 -11.82 -26.19
CA LEU A 5 15.16 -11.25 -25.30
C LEU A 5 14.91 -12.35 -24.27
N HIS A 6 15.63 -12.28 -23.16
CA HIS A 6 15.23 -13.00 -21.96
C HIS A 6 13.86 -12.41 -21.60
N GLN A 7 12.79 -13.12 -21.97
CA GLN A 7 11.52 -12.96 -21.31
C GLN A 7 11.82 -13.28 -19.85
N THR A 8 12.13 -12.26 -19.07
CA THR A 8 11.73 -12.27 -17.66
C THR A 8 10.23 -12.42 -17.75
N GLU A 9 9.75 -13.66 -17.62
CA GLU A 9 8.41 -13.91 -17.15
C GLU A 9 8.22 -12.92 -16.00
N ASP A 10 7.30 -11.97 -16.18
CA ASP A 10 6.80 -11.15 -15.09
C ASP A 10 6.28 -12.15 -14.07
N ILE A 11 7.16 -12.59 -13.16
CA ILE A 11 6.77 -13.13 -11.88
C ILE A 11 6.02 -11.94 -11.29
N MET A 12 4.70 -11.93 -11.49
CA MET A 12 3.80 -11.02 -10.82
C MET A 12 4.08 -11.26 -9.35
N ASP A 13 4.91 -10.38 -8.79
CA ASP A 13 5.30 -10.38 -7.40
C ASP A 13 4.01 -10.10 -6.64
N THR A 14 3.33 -11.18 -6.30
CA THR A 14 1.97 -11.21 -5.75
C THR A 14 2.00 -10.94 -4.25
N GLU A 15 3.19 -10.71 -3.70
CA GLU A 15 3.39 -10.20 -2.37
C GLU A 15 2.94 -8.75 -2.30
N LEU A 16 1.77 -8.55 -1.69
CA LEU A 16 1.22 -7.25 -1.39
C LEU A 16 2.13 -6.55 -0.36
N THR A 17 3.03 -5.68 -0.82
CA THR A 17 3.92 -4.93 0.09
C THR A 17 3.24 -3.65 0.62
N PRO A 18 3.66 -3.11 1.79
CA PRO A 18 3.15 -1.83 2.28
C PRO A 18 3.30 -0.69 1.27
N THR A 19 4.43 -0.66 0.55
CA THR A 19 4.68 0.33 -0.51
C THR A 19 3.67 0.22 -1.66
N GLN A 20 3.36 -1.00 -2.11
CA GLN A 20 2.35 -1.23 -3.15
C GLN A 20 0.96 -0.79 -2.68
N MET A 21 0.57 -1.14 -1.45
CA MET A 21 -0.70 -0.69 -0.86
C MET A 21 -0.81 0.84 -0.82
N ALA A 22 0.27 1.51 -0.39
CA ALA A 22 0.33 2.96 -0.35
C ALA A 22 0.17 3.59 -1.74
N ILE A 23 0.81 3.02 -2.76
CA ILE A 23 0.67 3.49 -4.16
C ILE A 23 -0.76 3.27 -4.67
N GLU A 24 -1.36 2.11 -4.43
CA GLU A 24 -2.74 1.82 -4.86
C GLU A 24 -3.75 2.72 -4.16
N PHE A 25 -3.54 3.01 -2.87
CA PHE A 25 -4.35 3.94 -2.11
C PHE A 25 -4.29 5.34 -2.73
N LEU A 26 -3.07 5.85 -2.98
CA LEU A 26 -2.89 7.18 -3.59
C LEU A 26 -3.40 7.25 -5.03
N ARG A 27 -3.38 6.15 -5.78
CA ARG A 27 -3.94 6.11 -7.14
C ARG A 27 -5.45 6.31 -7.15
N ARG A 28 -6.15 5.86 -6.10
CA ARG A 28 -7.61 6.01 -5.94
C ARG A 28 -8.00 7.34 -5.31
N ASP A 29 -7.04 8.07 -4.75
CA ASP A 29 -7.24 9.37 -4.13
C ASP A 29 -7.36 10.46 -5.22
N PRO A 30 -8.51 11.14 -5.34
CA PRO A 30 -8.71 12.17 -6.37
C PRO A 30 -8.02 13.50 -6.03
N THR A 31 -7.39 13.63 -4.86
CA THR A 31 -6.75 14.87 -4.45
C THR A 31 -5.57 15.23 -5.33
N VAL A 32 -5.56 16.46 -5.86
CA VAL A 32 -4.44 16.98 -6.65
C VAL A 32 -3.28 17.31 -5.71
N MET A 33 -2.15 16.65 -5.93
CA MET A 33 -0.93 16.83 -5.12
C MET A 33 0.23 17.27 -5.99
N THR A 34 1.07 18.16 -5.44
CA THR A 34 2.41 18.37 -6.01
C THR A 34 3.27 17.11 -5.82
N PRO A 35 4.35 16.93 -6.61
CA PRO A 35 5.23 15.77 -6.46
C PRO A 35 5.79 15.61 -5.03
N ALA A 36 6.15 16.70 -4.36
CA ALA A 36 6.64 16.66 -2.99
C ALA A 36 5.57 16.22 -1.98
N GLN A 37 4.32 16.67 -2.15
CA GLN A 37 3.20 16.25 -1.31
C GLN A 37 2.87 14.78 -1.51
N TYR A 38 2.87 14.30 -2.76
CA TYR A 38 2.68 12.89 -3.08
C TYR A 38 3.72 12.01 -2.36
N LEU A 39 5.01 12.35 -2.50
CA LEU A 39 6.09 11.58 -1.88
C LEU A 39 6.02 11.60 -0.35
N LYS A 40 5.63 12.74 0.24
CA LYS A 40 5.44 12.84 1.69
C LYS A 40 4.31 11.93 2.15
N LYS A 41 3.16 11.96 1.46
CA LYS A 41 2.00 11.13 1.80
C LYS A 41 2.28 9.64 1.57
N LEU A 42 2.99 9.29 0.51
CA LEU A 42 3.42 7.92 0.21
C LEU A 42 4.22 7.31 1.38
N LYS A 43 5.21 8.03 1.89
CA LYS A 43 6.04 7.54 3.01
C LYS A 43 5.26 7.33 4.30
N LEU A 44 4.26 8.19 4.57
CA LEU A 44 3.40 8.04 5.74
C LEU A 44 2.50 6.80 5.60
N LEU A 45 1.86 6.65 4.45
CA LEU A 45 1.00 5.50 4.18
C LEU A 45 1.79 4.19 4.18
N GLU A 46 3.00 4.17 3.64
CA GLU A 46 3.87 3.00 3.68
C GLU A 46 4.15 2.54 5.11
N LEU A 47 4.40 3.47 6.04
CA LEU A 47 4.60 3.17 7.46
C LEU A 47 3.31 2.65 8.09
N GLU A 48 2.18 3.34 7.86
CA GLU A 48 0.87 2.94 8.40
C GLU A 48 0.47 1.54 7.92
N PHE A 49 0.67 1.22 6.63
CA PHE A 49 0.39 -0.11 6.11
C PHE A 49 1.37 -1.16 6.63
N ALA A 50 2.63 -0.83 6.87
CA ALA A 50 3.58 -1.74 7.48
C ALA A 50 3.16 -2.11 8.91
N ASP A 51 2.71 -1.12 9.69
CA ASP A 51 2.19 -1.34 11.04
C ASP A 51 0.94 -2.23 11.01
N LEU A 52 -0.01 -1.95 10.11
CA LEU A 52 -1.22 -2.77 9.95
C LEU A 52 -0.91 -4.21 9.52
N MET A 53 0.06 -4.41 8.64
CA MET A 53 0.47 -5.74 8.18
C MET A 53 1.26 -6.52 9.23
N ALA A 54 1.85 -5.83 10.22
CA ALA A 54 2.53 -6.47 11.34
C ALA A 54 1.55 -7.01 12.41
N LEU A 55 0.29 -6.56 12.39
CA LEU A 55 -0.73 -7.01 13.33
C LEU A 55 -1.11 -8.48 13.07
N SER A 56 -1.40 -9.18 14.17
CA SER A 56 -2.10 -10.47 14.07
C SER A 56 -3.54 -10.26 13.58
N SER A 57 -4.17 -11.33 13.08
CA SER A 57 -5.55 -11.28 12.63
C SER A 57 -6.54 -10.84 13.73
N GLN A 58 -6.24 -11.12 15.00
CA GLN A 58 -7.07 -10.69 16.13
C GLN A 58 -6.92 -9.19 16.35
N GLU A 59 -5.69 -8.69 16.45
CA GLU A 59 -5.41 -7.26 16.65
C GLU A 59 -6.00 -6.43 15.51
N LEU A 60 -5.84 -6.87 14.26
CA LEU A 60 -6.43 -6.20 13.10
C LEU A 60 -7.97 -6.11 13.20
N LYS A 61 -8.63 -7.16 13.70
CA LYS A 61 -10.08 -7.14 13.89
C LYS A 61 -10.50 -6.14 14.97
N GLU A 62 -9.72 -6.03 16.04
CA GLU A 62 -9.95 -5.07 17.12
C GLU A 62 -9.76 -3.62 16.63
N GLU A 63 -8.73 -3.36 15.82
CA GLU A 63 -8.51 -2.05 15.18
C GLU A 63 -9.65 -1.66 14.23
N ILE A 64 -10.13 -2.60 13.40
CA ILE A 64 -11.29 -2.36 12.52
C ILE A 64 -12.56 -2.07 13.33
N ASP A 65 -12.80 -2.85 14.39
CA ASP A 65 -13.96 -2.65 15.27
C ASP A 65 -13.89 -1.31 16.01
N LEU A 66 -12.70 -0.90 16.45
CA LEU A 66 -12.47 0.41 17.04
C LEU A 66 -12.76 1.54 16.04
N ALA A 67 -12.26 1.45 14.80
CA ALA A 67 -12.51 2.43 13.76
C ALA A 67 -14.02 2.60 13.49
N TRP A 68 -14.78 1.50 13.43
CA TRP A 68 -16.23 1.55 13.32
C TRP A 68 -16.91 2.24 14.50
N ARG A 69 -16.50 1.93 15.74
CA ARG A 69 -17.03 2.60 16.94
C ARG A 69 -16.74 4.11 16.96
N LEU A 70 -15.67 4.54 16.30
CA LEU A 70 -15.30 5.95 16.13
C LEU A 70 -16.00 6.63 14.95
N GLY A 71 -16.81 5.91 14.16
CA GLY A 71 -17.50 6.48 13.00
C GLY A 71 -16.63 6.61 11.76
N ILE A 72 -15.51 5.88 11.70
CA ILE A 72 -14.64 5.80 10.53
C ILE A 72 -15.12 4.61 9.69
N HIS A 73 -15.49 4.85 8.43
CA HIS A 73 -16.12 3.89 7.53
C HIS A 73 -15.44 3.89 6.16
#